data_AF-A0A553JR48-F1
#
_entry.id   AF-A0A553JR48-F1
#
_cell.length_a   1.000
_cell.length_b   1.000
_cell.length_c   1.000
_cell.angle_alpha   90.00
_cell.angle_beta   90.00
_cell.angle_gamma   90.00
#
_symmetry.space_group_name_H-M   'P 1'
#
loop_
_entity.id
_entity.type
_entity.pdbx_description
1 polymer ?
#
loop_
_entity_poly.entity_id
_entity_poly.type
_entity_poly.pdbx_seq_one_letter_code
_entity_poly.pdbx_strand_id
1 'polypeptide(L)'
;MLLIKLNDKINKDAWLLDDKQWVAERKKRWRRLSAFLRKGVIRPKDVKYYQTFFLTGLLHKPDDEFEYPHELCALILMILHPDQSEENLRGIYKYNVTLFNKGECDDDSVDFFYRSIFGSARDLTNLEGGYRDIFHGQEELYVKILYGDNEDEYKLRRKSRGDQNFSSLCSSMMEFILEESAYENEFRQYLIDFSFLAVEKTDFKERGRMQDDMPRFLQTIAHYELLDPFKNVNELRYDRAWKVVNHLRDRFNEPNLYPPLKELWEFAKTKEGRLTEYKFSHEYPILEKLHEGMEKLSPVKKRRKLPSK
;
A
#
# COMPACT_ATOMS: atom_id res chain seq x y z
N MET A 1 20.21 28.10 0.01
CA MET A 1 19.16 28.91 0.69
C MET A 1 17.91 28.11 1.07
N LEU A 2 17.38 27.21 0.23
CA LEU A 2 16.14 26.46 0.53
C LEU A 2 16.26 25.49 1.70
N LEU A 3 17.37 24.75 1.83
CA LEU A 3 17.58 23.86 2.99
C LEU A 3 17.64 24.60 4.33
N ILE A 4 18.17 25.83 4.35
CA ILE A 4 18.16 26.67 5.55
C ILE A 4 16.72 26.92 5.96
N LYS A 5 15.92 27.39 5.00
CA LYS A 5 14.50 27.67 5.21
C LYS A 5 13.76 26.42 5.69
N LEU A 6 14.05 25.24 5.12
CA LEU A 6 13.44 23.98 5.58
C LEU A 6 13.92 23.61 6.99
N ASN A 7 15.22 23.70 7.27
CA ASN A 7 15.82 23.41 8.58
C ASN A 7 15.29 24.32 9.70
N ASP A 8 14.90 25.54 9.37
CA ASP A 8 14.30 26.51 10.30
C ASP A 8 12.79 26.27 10.50
N LYS A 9 12.16 25.48 9.62
CA LYS A 9 10.72 25.16 9.69
C LYS A 9 10.42 23.82 10.35
N ILE A 10 11.40 22.92 10.42
CA ILE A 10 11.26 21.64 11.11
C ILE A 10 11.31 21.85 12.62
N ASN A 11 10.35 21.27 13.35
CA ASN A 11 10.30 21.31 14.80
C ASN A 11 11.44 20.47 15.39
N LYS A 12 12.36 21.09 16.13
CA LYS A 12 13.54 20.42 16.70
C LYS A 12 13.34 19.93 18.13
N ASP A 13 12.23 20.28 18.78
CA ASP A 13 11.97 19.95 20.19
C ASP A 13 11.85 18.43 20.42
N ALA A 14 11.56 17.68 19.35
CA ALA A 14 11.49 16.23 19.37
C ALA A 14 12.86 15.54 19.42
N TRP A 15 13.96 16.27 19.23
CA TRP A 15 15.33 15.74 19.39
C TRP A 15 15.85 15.98 20.81
N LEU A 16 15.75 14.95 21.64
CA LEU A 16 16.19 14.97 23.05
C LEU A 16 17.70 14.71 23.15
N LEU A 17 18.52 15.63 22.61
CA LEU A 17 19.97 15.44 22.48
C LEU A 17 20.72 15.35 23.82
N ASP A 18 20.16 15.94 24.87
CA ASP A 18 20.70 15.88 26.23
C ASP A 18 20.34 14.58 26.95
N ASP A 19 19.34 13.84 26.46
CA ASP A 19 18.96 12.53 26.98
C ASP A 19 19.85 11.43 26.37
N LYS A 20 20.81 10.96 27.17
CA LYS A 20 21.75 9.91 26.76
C LYS A 20 21.06 8.59 26.40
N GLN A 21 19.95 8.24 27.07
CA GLN A 21 19.21 7.02 26.76
C GLN A 21 18.52 7.15 25.41
N TRP A 22 17.83 8.28 25.18
CA TRP A 22 17.19 8.58 23.90
C TRP A 22 18.20 8.55 22.74
N VAL A 23 19.37 9.17 22.90
CA VAL A 23 20.43 9.16 21.88
C VAL A 23 20.93 7.73 21.61
N ALA A 24 21.10 6.90 22.64
CA ALA A 24 21.54 5.52 22.49
C ALA A 24 20.50 4.68 21.71
N GLU A 25 19.22 4.83 22.03
CA GLU A 25 18.12 4.17 21.34
C GLU A 25 18.01 4.61 19.87
N ARG A 26 18.12 5.91 19.60
CA ARG A 26 18.16 6.44 18.22
C ARG A 26 19.32 5.86 17.44
N LYS A 27 20.54 5.83 18.01
CA LYS A 27 21.70 5.22 17.34
C LYS A 27 21.47 3.74 17.03
N LYS A 28 20.84 2.99 17.94
CA LYS A 28 20.47 1.57 17.71
C LYS A 28 19.47 1.46 16.55
N ARG A 29 18.44 2.30 16.54
CA ARG A 29 17.43 2.32 15.47
C ARG A 29 18.02 2.71 14.11
N TRP A 30 18.92 3.68 14.07
CA TRP A 30 19.60 4.07 12.83
C TRP A 30 20.36 2.91 12.19
N ARG A 31 20.99 2.02 12.98
CA ARG A 31 21.69 0.84 12.41
C ARG A 31 20.74 -0.06 11.64
N ARG A 32 19.52 -0.27 12.15
CA ARG A 32 18.48 -1.05 11.46
C ARG A 32 17.95 -0.31 10.23
N LEU A 33 17.55 0.94 10.42
CA LEU A 33 16.96 1.75 9.36
C LEU A 33 17.94 2.02 8.21
N SER A 34 19.21 2.32 8.49
CA SER A 34 20.21 2.56 7.44
C SER A 34 20.54 1.31 6.63
N ALA A 35 20.45 0.11 7.21
CA ALA A 35 20.59 -1.13 6.45
C ALA A 35 19.45 -1.28 5.44
N PHE A 36 18.22 -0.92 5.83
CA PHE A 36 17.08 -0.82 4.90
C PHE A 36 17.33 0.23 3.82
N LEU A 37 17.65 1.46 4.23
CA LEU A 37 17.77 2.57 3.29
C LEU A 37 18.88 2.33 2.24
N ARG A 38 19.94 1.60 2.59
CA ARG A 38 21.03 1.25 1.66
C ARG A 38 20.64 0.21 0.61
N LYS A 39 19.51 -0.50 0.73
CA LYS A 39 19.03 -1.49 -0.27
C LYS A 39 18.38 -0.84 -1.50
N GLY A 40 18.89 0.32 -1.93
CA GLY A 40 18.40 1.04 -3.11
C GLY A 40 17.41 2.17 -2.83
N VAL A 41 17.13 2.49 -1.56
CA VAL A 41 16.27 3.63 -1.18
C VAL A 41 17.04 4.95 -1.22
N ILE A 42 18.26 4.97 -0.67
CA ILE A 42 19.16 6.14 -0.72
C ILE A 42 20.52 5.73 -1.27
N ARG A 43 21.20 6.65 -1.95
CA ARG A 43 22.56 6.37 -2.43
C ARG A 43 23.52 6.26 -1.24
N PRO A 44 24.56 5.42 -1.31
CA PRO A 44 25.55 5.28 -0.24
C PRO A 44 26.18 6.60 0.20
N LYS A 45 26.39 7.54 -0.74
CA LYS A 45 26.97 8.87 -0.47
C LYS A 45 26.08 9.75 0.44
N ASP A 46 24.76 9.56 0.40
CA ASP A 46 23.79 10.40 1.12
C ASP A 46 23.46 9.85 2.52
N VAL A 47 23.90 8.62 2.84
CA VAL A 47 23.63 7.98 4.12
C VAL A 47 24.09 8.82 5.31
N LYS A 48 25.29 9.43 5.21
CA LYS A 48 25.84 10.26 6.28
C LYS A 48 25.01 11.53 6.48
N TYR A 49 24.47 12.10 5.40
CA TYR A 49 23.60 13.27 5.47
C TYR A 49 22.31 12.94 6.24
N TYR A 50 21.62 11.88 5.84
CA TYR A 50 20.39 11.43 6.51
C TYR A 50 20.63 10.95 7.94
N GLN A 51 21.80 10.37 8.23
CA GLN A 51 22.20 10.03 9.58
C GLN A 51 22.27 11.26 10.48
N THR A 52 22.88 12.35 10.00
CA THR A 52 22.99 13.60 10.75
C THR A 52 21.60 14.12 11.07
N PHE A 53 20.72 14.27 10.08
CA PHE A 53 19.35 14.72 10.31
C PHE A 53 18.61 13.81 11.30
N PHE A 54 18.69 12.50 11.13
CA PHE A 54 18.06 11.54 12.04
C PHE A 54 18.56 11.70 13.48
N LEU A 55 19.86 11.89 13.70
CA LEU A 55 20.42 11.97 15.04
C LEU A 55 20.32 13.35 15.70
N THR A 56 20.31 14.43 14.92
CA THR A 56 20.46 15.80 15.46
C THR A 56 19.37 16.79 15.05
N GLY A 57 18.51 16.43 14.10
CA GLY A 57 17.48 17.32 13.54
C GLY A 57 18.04 18.38 12.61
N LEU A 58 19.35 18.36 12.35
CA LEU A 58 20.00 19.31 11.48
C LEU A 58 20.06 18.77 10.06
N LEU A 59 19.38 19.46 9.15
CA LEU A 59 19.66 19.37 7.73
C LEU A 59 20.97 20.15 7.52
N HIS A 60 22.09 19.45 7.54
CA HIS A 60 23.40 20.06 7.46
C HIS A 60 23.49 20.96 6.21
N LYS A 61 24.04 22.17 6.35
CA LYS A 61 24.63 22.87 5.23
C LYS A 61 26.00 22.23 5.06
N PRO A 62 26.23 21.52 3.97
CA PRO A 62 27.59 21.21 3.62
C PRO A 62 28.23 22.49 3.04
N ASP A 63 29.56 22.51 3.01
CA ASP A 63 30.37 23.61 2.48
C ASP A 63 29.92 24.04 1.06
N ASP A 64 30.34 25.21 0.60
CA ASP A 64 29.85 25.84 -0.66
C ASP A 64 29.97 24.96 -1.94
N GLU A 65 30.67 23.83 -1.88
CA GLU A 65 30.83 22.85 -2.98
C GLU A 65 29.82 21.69 -2.99
N PHE A 66 28.95 21.57 -1.99
CA PHE A 66 28.13 20.37 -1.88
C PHE A 66 26.78 20.53 -2.58
N GLU A 67 26.66 19.81 -3.70
CA GLU A 67 25.38 19.54 -4.35
C GLU A 67 24.45 18.81 -3.39
N TYR A 68 23.30 19.42 -3.09
CA TYR A 68 22.29 18.79 -2.26
C TYR A 68 21.87 17.43 -2.83
N PRO A 69 21.55 16.42 -2.00
CA PRO A 69 21.07 15.15 -2.52
C PRO A 69 19.85 15.41 -3.41
N HIS A 70 19.90 14.99 -4.67
CA HIS A 70 18.75 15.05 -5.57
C HIS A 70 17.57 14.25 -5.00
N GLU A 71 17.87 13.29 -4.12
CA GLU A 71 16.94 12.43 -3.40
C GLU A 71 16.26 13.10 -2.20
N LEU A 72 16.39 14.42 -1.99
CA LEU A 72 15.74 15.09 -0.87
C LEU A 72 14.21 15.03 -1.04
N CYS A 73 13.64 13.95 -0.51
CA CYS A 73 12.25 13.60 -0.62
C CYS A 73 11.54 13.84 0.71
N ALA A 74 10.34 14.45 0.67
CA ALA A 74 9.55 14.76 1.85
C ALA A 74 9.29 13.52 2.71
N LEU A 75 9.05 12.37 2.06
CA LEU A 75 8.83 11.09 2.73
C LEU A 75 10.03 10.65 3.58
N ILE A 76 11.26 10.81 3.08
CA ILE A 76 12.45 10.43 3.85
C ILE A 76 12.54 11.27 5.11
N LEU A 77 12.30 12.58 5.00
CA LEU A 77 12.33 13.48 6.16
C LEU A 77 11.26 13.11 7.19
N MET A 78 10.06 12.77 6.75
CA MET A 78 8.98 12.28 7.62
C MET A 78 9.39 11.00 8.37
N ILE A 79 9.91 9.99 7.65
CA ILE A 79 10.35 8.71 8.24
C ILE A 79 11.45 8.92 9.29
N LEU A 80 12.36 9.87 9.04
CA LEU A 80 13.50 10.12 9.91
C LEU A 80 13.18 10.97 11.13
N HIS A 81 12.05 11.69 11.12
CA HIS A 81 11.66 12.58 12.21
C HIS A 81 11.30 11.80 13.49
N PRO A 82 11.72 12.23 14.69
CA PRO A 82 11.35 11.54 15.94
C PRO A 82 9.88 11.76 16.32
N ASP A 83 9.32 12.95 16.11
CA ASP A 83 7.89 13.20 16.26
C ASP A 83 7.11 12.73 15.02
N GLN A 84 6.28 11.72 15.23
CA GLN A 84 5.44 11.06 14.23
C GLN A 84 3.96 11.47 14.37
N SER A 85 3.68 12.65 14.95
CA SER A 85 2.33 13.21 14.97
C SER A 85 1.87 13.65 13.59
N GLU A 86 0.56 13.55 13.32
CA GLU A 86 -0.04 13.98 12.04
C GLU A 86 0.29 15.46 11.72
N GLU A 87 0.22 16.34 12.72
CA GLU A 87 0.54 17.77 12.56
C GLU A 87 1.97 17.98 12.06
N ASN A 88 2.95 17.33 12.72
CA ASN A 88 4.35 17.49 12.36
C ASN A 88 4.66 16.89 10.99
N LEU A 89 4.18 15.67 10.71
CA LEU A 89 4.44 15.00 9.44
C LEU A 89 3.82 15.78 8.25
N ARG A 90 2.61 16.31 8.41
CA ARG A 90 1.99 17.22 7.43
C ARG A 90 2.78 18.50 7.22
N GLY A 91 3.28 19.08 8.33
CA GLY A 91 4.14 20.26 8.30
C GLY A 91 5.37 20.02 7.43
N ILE A 92 6.12 18.95 7.70
CA ILE A 92 7.32 18.56 6.94
C ILE A 92 6.99 18.42 5.45
N TYR A 93 5.94 17.66 5.13
CA TYR A 93 5.52 17.43 3.75
C TYR A 93 5.19 18.74 3.03
N LYS A 94 4.33 19.57 3.64
CA LYS A 94 3.91 20.85 3.07
C LYS A 94 5.08 21.81 2.89
N TYR A 95 5.98 21.93 3.87
CA TYR A 95 7.15 22.80 3.76
C TYR A 95 8.10 22.33 2.67
N ASN A 96 8.35 21.01 2.56
CA ASN A 96 9.20 20.46 1.52
C ASN A 96 8.61 20.70 0.12
N VAL A 97 7.36 20.31 -0.10
CA VAL A 97 6.66 20.52 -1.38
C VAL A 97 6.63 22.01 -1.75
N THR A 98 6.30 22.90 -0.82
CA THR A 98 6.24 24.36 -1.10
C THR A 98 7.61 24.95 -1.46
N LEU A 99 8.69 24.48 -0.82
CA LEU A 99 10.03 25.03 -1.03
C LEU A 99 10.70 24.49 -2.29
N PHE A 100 10.47 23.21 -2.61
CA PHE A 100 11.19 22.50 -3.68
C PHE A 100 10.33 22.28 -4.95
N ASN A 101 9.02 22.10 -4.82
CA ASN A 101 8.10 21.80 -5.92
C ASN A 101 7.12 22.96 -6.15
N LYS A 102 7.60 24.02 -6.83
CA LYS A 102 6.89 25.29 -7.12
C LYS A 102 5.62 25.16 -8.00
N GLY A 103 4.66 24.33 -7.61
CA GLY A 103 3.28 24.37 -8.13
C GLY A 103 2.92 23.39 -9.25
N GLU A 104 3.84 22.56 -9.77
CA GLU A 104 3.49 21.57 -10.80
C GLU A 104 3.92 20.15 -10.41
N CYS A 105 2.97 19.43 -9.82
CA CYS A 105 2.53 18.06 -10.11
C CYS A 105 3.51 16.91 -10.41
N ASP A 106 4.78 16.96 -10.01
CA ASP A 106 5.61 15.74 -9.90
C ASP A 106 6.27 15.69 -8.51
N ASP A 107 5.44 15.48 -7.49
CA ASP A 107 5.96 15.07 -6.17
C ASP A 107 6.43 13.61 -6.25
N ASP A 108 7.74 13.44 -6.46
CA ASP A 108 8.42 12.14 -6.45
C ASP A 108 8.22 11.37 -5.13
N SER A 109 7.69 11.98 -4.05
CA SER A 109 7.45 11.29 -2.78
C SER A 109 6.48 10.11 -2.91
N VAL A 110 5.43 10.23 -3.74
CA VAL A 110 4.47 9.14 -3.99
C VAL A 110 5.15 8.00 -4.75
N ASP A 111 5.97 8.35 -5.74
CA ASP A 111 6.68 7.40 -6.57
C ASP A 111 7.76 6.67 -5.79
N PHE A 112 8.49 7.42 -4.98
CA PHE A 112 9.50 6.93 -4.07
C PHE A 112 8.87 6.03 -2.98
N PHE A 113 7.72 6.42 -2.42
CA PHE A 113 6.94 5.59 -1.50
C PHE A 113 6.64 4.22 -2.11
N TYR A 114 6.13 4.20 -3.35
CA TYR A 114 5.73 2.97 -4.01
C TYR A 114 6.92 2.14 -4.50
N ARG A 115 7.81 2.73 -5.30
CA ARG A 115 8.89 2.01 -6.00
C ARG A 115 10.06 1.67 -5.09
N SER A 116 10.44 2.60 -4.21
CA SER A 116 11.67 2.49 -3.43
C SER A 116 11.40 1.99 -2.02
N ILE A 117 10.36 2.48 -1.34
CA ILE A 117 10.08 2.04 0.03
C ILE A 117 9.28 0.73 0.03
N PHE A 118 8.09 0.72 -0.57
CA PHE A 118 7.22 -0.45 -0.54
C PHE A 118 7.80 -1.61 -1.36
N GLY A 119 8.29 -1.32 -2.58
CA GLY A 119 8.97 -2.30 -3.43
C GLY A 119 10.13 -3.02 -2.73
N SER A 120 11.07 -2.27 -2.13
CA SER A 120 12.22 -2.85 -1.43
C SER A 120 11.88 -3.52 -0.10
N ALA A 121 10.73 -3.18 0.49
CA ALA A 121 10.34 -3.76 1.76
C ALA A 121 9.59 -5.10 1.62
N ARG A 122 9.10 -5.44 0.42
CA ARG A 122 8.61 -6.82 0.13
C ARG A 122 9.70 -7.86 0.33
N ASP A 123 10.96 -7.48 0.12
CA ASP A 123 12.14 -8.33 0.37
C ASP A 123 12.59 -8.38 1.85
N LEU A 124 11.84 -7.76 2.77
CA LEU A 124 12.24 -7.52 4.17
C LEU A 124 11.34 -8.17 5.21
N THR A 125 10.50 -9.12 4.82
CA THR A 125 9.80 -10.02 5.75
C THR A 125 10.75 -10.72 6.74
N ASN A 126 12.07 -10.70 6.47
CA ASN A 126 13.13 -11.23 7.32
C ASN A 126 13.80 -10.22 8.30
N LEU A 127 13.37 -8.95 8.36
CA LEU A 127 13.84 -8.03 9.41
C LEU A 127 12.99 -8.22 10.66
N GLU A 128 13.61 -8.51 11.81
CA GLU A 128 12.93 -8.43 13.12
C GLU A 128 12.28 -7.04 13.28
N GLY A 129 10.95 -7.00 13.34
CA GLY A 129 10.15 -5.76 13.42
C GLY A 129 9.54 -5.28 12.09
N GLY A 130 9.95 -5.85 10.96
CA GLY A 130 9.40 -5.58 9.62
C GLY A 130 9.32 -4.10 9.25
N TYR A 131 8.34 -3.76 8.41
CA TYR A 131 8.00 -2.40 7.99
C TYR A 131 7.54 -1.48 9.14
N ARG A 132 7.07 -2.05 10.26
CA ARG A 132 6.59 -1.28 11.42
C ARG A 132 7.70 -0.38 11.97
N ASP A 133 8.96 -0.77 11.79
CA ASP A 133 10.12 0.04 12.18
C ASP A 133 10.37 1.27 11.27
N ILE A 134 9.79 1.29 10.06
CA ILE A 134 9.92 2.38 9.08
C ILE A 134 8.82 3.42 9.31
N PHE A 135 7.55 2.98 9.31
CA PHE A 135 6.38 3.87 9.40
C PHE A 135 5.73 3.90 10.78
N HIS A 136 6.33 3.24 11.78
CA HIS A 136 5.81 3.20 13.15
C HIS A 136 4.40 2.60 13.31
N GLY A 137 3.91 1.82 12.33
CA GLY A 137 2.51 1.38 12.31
C GLY A 137 1.52 2.49 11.97
N GLN A 138 1.99 3.57 11.35
CA GLN A 138 1.18 4.72 10.93
C GLN A 138 1.02 4.77 9.41
N GLU A 139 1.07 3.62 8.72
CA GLU A 139 1.06 3.54 7.26
C GLU A 139 -0.15 4.30 6.65
N GLU A 140 -1.31 4.24 7.30
CA GLU A 140 -2.51 5.00 6.93
C GLU A 140 -2.26 6.52 6.92
N LEU A 141 -1.60 7.04 7.95
CA LEU A 141 -1.26 8.47 8.05
C LEU A 141 -0.29 8.87 6.93
N TYR A 142 0.72 8.05 6.64
CA TYR A 142 1.64 8.31 5.54
C TYR A 142 0.93 8.33 4.20
N VAL A 143 0.05 7.36 3.94
CA VAL A 143 -0.78 7.33 2.73
C VAL A 143 -1.66 8.56 2.64
N LYS A 144 -2.37 8.91 3.72
CA LYS A 144 -3.21 10.10 3.80
C LYS A 144 -2.41 11.38 3.51
N ILE A 145 -1.22 11.54 4.09
CA ILE A 145 -0.36 12.71 3.86
C ILE A 145 0.16 12.76 2.44
N LEU A 146 0.49 11.63 1.79
CA LEU A 146 1.05 11.59 0.45
C LEU A 146 -0.02 11.69 -0.65
N TYR A 147 -1.16 11.06 -0.46
CA TYR A 147 -2.23 10.95 -1.45
C TYR A 147 -3.38 11.93 -1.23
N GLY A 148 -3.45 12.59 -0.08
CA GLY A 148 -4.46 13.61 0.23
C GLY A 148 -5.60 13.10 1.11
N ASP A 149 -6.32 14.05 1.69
CA ASP A 149 -7.40 13.79 2.66
C ASP A 149 -8.77 13.61 2.03
N ASN A 150 -8.89 13.98 0.76
CA ASN A 150 -10.14 14.02 0.02
C ASN A 150 -9.91 13.76 -1.46
N GLU A 151 -11.01 13.58 -2.18
CA GLU A 151 -11.02 13.27 -3.61
C GLU A 151 -10.32 14.35 -4.46
N ASP A 152 -10.49 15.63 -4.14
CA ASP A 152 -9.90 16.73 -4.91
C ASP A 152 -8.37 16.75 -4.77
N GLU A 153 -7.87 16.61 -3.54
CA GLU A 153 -6.43 16.49 -3.28
C GLU A 153 -5.86 15.24 -3.94
N TYR A 154 -6.57 14.11 -3.87
CA TYR A 154 -6.15 12.88 -4.51
C TYR A 154 -6.01 13.04 -6.02
N LYS A 155 -7.03 13.60 -6.67
CA LYS A 155 -7.02 13.88 -8.11
C LYS A 155 -5.90 14.84 -8.50
N LEU A 156 -5.70 15.90 -7.70
CA LEU A 156 -4.63 16.87 -7.93
C LEU A 156 -3.25 16.19 -7.92
N ARG A 157 -2.98 15.34 -6.93
CA ARG A 157 -1.69 14.67 -6.76
C ARG A 157 -1.46 13.51 -7.74
N ARG A 158 -2.53 13.00 -8.38
CA ARG A 158 -2.49 11.82 -9.27
C ARG A 158 -2.72 12.14 -10.75
N LYS A 159 -2.71 13.42 -11.14
CA LYS A 159 -3.04 13.88 -12.49
C LYS A 159 -2.26 13.16 -13.61
N SER A 160 -1.08 12.58 -13.33
CA SER A 160 -0.24 11.85 -14.29
C SER A 160 -0.37 10.31 -14.27
N ARG A 161 -1.15 9.68 -13.37
CA ARG A 161 -1.14 8.21 -13.13
C ARG A 161 -2.52 7.56 -12.90
N GLY A 162 -3.59 8.21 -13.33
CA GLY A 162 -4.97 7.85 -12.97
C GLY A 162 -5.39 6.42 -13.34
N ASP A 163 -4.93 5.88 -14.47
CA ASP A 163 -5.66 4.81 -15.15
C ASP A 163 -5.34 3.38 -14.65
N GLN A 164 -4.27 3.19 -13.87
CA GLN A 164 -3.85 1.85 -13.40
C GLN A 164 -4.18 1.57 -11.92
N ASN A 165 -4.83 2.51 -11.23
CA ASN A 165 -5.04 2.42 -9.79
C ASN A 165 -5.96 1.27 -9.38
N PHE A 166 -7.09 1.12 -10.06
CA PHE A 166 -8.06 0.09 -9.74
C PHE A 166 -7.53 -1.32 -10.05
N SER A 167 -6.89 -1.50 -11.22
CA SER A 167 -6.21 -2.74 -11.57
C SER A 167 -5.17 -3.15 -10.53
N SER A 168 -4.31 -2.21 -10.14
CA SER A 168 -3.26 -2.49 -9.16
C SER A 168 -3.82 -2.77 -7.76
N LEU A 169 -4.95 -2.14 -7.39
CA LEU A 169 -5.68 -2.47 -6.16
C LEU A 169 -6.10 -3.94 -6.18
N CYS A 170 -6.73 -4.41 -7.27
CA CYS A 170 -7.22 -5.78 -7.38
C CYS A 170 -6.10 -6.80 -7.16
N SER A 171 -4.98 -6.67 -7.87
CA SER A 171 -3.85 -7.59 -7.75
C SER A 171 -3.24 -7.59 -6.34
N SER A 172 -3.00 -6.42 -5.75
CA SER A 172 -2.40 -6.34 -4.41
C SER A 172 -3.35 -6.78 -3.29
N MET A 173 -4.66 -6.51 -3.42
CA MET A 173 -5.63 -6.96 -2.42
C MET A 173 -5.84 -8.47 -2.48
N MET A 174 -5.71 -9.10 -3.66
CA MET A 174 -5.69 -10.56 -3.76
C MET A 174 -4.54 -11.17 -2.94
N GLU A 175 -3.32 -10.70 -3.15
CA GLU A 175 -2.14 -11.15 -2.40
C GLU A 175 -2.34 -10.93 -0.88
N PHE A 176 -2.83 -9.75 -0.52
CA PHE A 176 -3.06 -9.36 0.87
C PHE A 176 -4.05 -10.28 1.61
N ILE A 177 -5.19 -10.57 0.99
CA ILE A 177 -6.25 -11.36 1.64
C ILE A 177 -6.02 -12.87 1.55
N LEU A 178 -5.10 -13.36 0.71
CA LEU A 178 -4.90 -14.81 0.53
C LEU A 178 -3.57 -15.35 1.06
N GLU A 179 -2.48 -14.57 1.03
CA GLU A 179 -1.14 -15.09 1.31
C GLU A 179 -0.61 -14.69 2.67
N GLU A 180 -0.22 -15.64 3.53
CA GLU A 180 0.38 -15.34 4.85
C GLU A 180 1.70 -14.56 4.77
N SER A 181 2.40 -14.59 3.64
CA SER A 181 3.62 -13.82 3.39
C SER A 181 3.40 -12.34 3.11
N ALA A 182 2.20 -11.93 2.68
CA ALA A 182 1.97 -10.54 2.30
C ALA A 182 2.04 -9.61 3.52
N TYR A 183 2.38 -8.34 3.31
CA TYR A 183 2.55 -7.40 4.40
C TYR A 183 1.20 -6.93 4.98
N GLU A 184 1.01 -7.07 6.29
CA GLU A 184 -0.26 -6.78 6.98
C GLU A 184 -0.70 -5.30 6.95
N ASN A 185 0.20 -4.36 6.68
CA ASN A 185 -0.14 -2.94 6.44
C ASN A 185 0.04 -2.54 4.97
N GLU A 186 -0.29 -3.43 4.03
CA GLU A 186 -0.35 -3.10 2.59
C GLU A 186 -1.07 -1.76 2.37
N PHE A 187 -0.34 -0.79 1.82
CA PHE A 187 -0.78 0.60 1.79
C PHE A 187 -2.04 0.80 0.93
N ARG A 188 -2.22 -0.07 -0.08
CA ARG A 188 -3.37 -0.01 -0.99
C ARG A 188 -4.71 -0.23 -0.28
N GLN A 189 -4.71 -0.85 0.91
CA GLN A 189 -5.93 -0.95 1.73
C GLN A 189 -6.47 0.45 2.14
N TYR A 190 -5.58 1.43 2.31
CA TYR A 190 -5.94 2.81 2.65
C TYR A 190 -6.30 3.65 1.42
N LEU A 191 -6.22 3.06 0.21
CA LEU A 191 -6.53 3.71 -1.05
C LEU A 191 -7.76 3.11 -1.74
N ILE A 192 -8.54 2.26 -1.04
CA ILE A 192 -9.72 1.60 -1.61
C ILE A 192 -10.66 2.66 -2.19
N ASP A 193 -11.15 3.60 -1.38
CA ASP A 193 -12.12 4.62 -1.84
C ASP A 193 -11.61 5.41 -3.04
N PHE A 194 -10.36 5.86 -2.98
CA PHE A 194 -9.76 6.64 -4.06
C PHE A 194 -9.49 5.84 -5.34
N SER A 195 -9.27 4.54 -5.22
CA SER A 195 -9.09 3.66 -6.39
C SER A 195 -10.38 3.51 -7.18
N PHE A 196 -11.55 3.63 -6.52
CA PHE A 196 -12.84 3.62 -7.21
C PHE A 196 -13.07 4.86 -8.08
N LEU A 197 -12.37 5.98 -7.82
CA LEU A 197 -12.41 7.18 -8.68
C LEU A 197 -11.80 6.95 -10.07
N ALA A 198 -10.99 5.91 -10.23
CA ALA A 198 -10.31 5.57 -11.48
C ALA A 198 -11.00 4.46 -12.28
N VAL A 199 -12.09 3.89 -11.76
CA VAL A 199 -12.77 2.72 -12.35
C VAL A 199 -13.25 3.00 -13.76
N GLU A 200 -13.79 4.20 -14.04
CA GLU A 200 -14.31 4.55 -15.37
C GLU A 200 -13.23 4.60 -16.45
N LYS A 201 -11.97 4.83 -16.05
CA LYS A 201 -10.80 4.86 -16.94
C LYS A 201 -10.15 3.49 -17.11
N THR A 202 -10.64 2.49 -16.38
CA THR A 202 -10.11 1.14 -16.45
C THR A 202 -10.74 0.42 -17.64
N ASP A 203 -9.91 -0.04 -18.57
CA ASP A 203 -10.39 -0.88 -19.66
C ASP A 203 -10.60 -2.32 -19.17
N PHE A 204 -11.86 -2.71 -18.99
CA PHE A 204 -12.26 -4.07 -18.62
C PHE A 204 -12.38 -5.01 -19.82
N LYS A 205 -12.34 -4.50 -21.06
CA LYS A 205 -12.71 -5.21 -22.28
C LYS A 205 -11.53 -5.49 -23.22
N GLU A 206 -10.40 -4.78 -23.12
CA GLU A 206 -9.21 -5.06 -23.93
C GLU A 206 -8.27 -6.12 -23.32
N ARG A 207 -7.56 -6.83 -24.21
CA ARG A 207 -6.71 -8.00 -23.91
C ARG A 207 -5.61 -7.63 -22.91
N GLY A 208 -5.63 -8.23 -21.72
CA GLY A 208 -4.60 -8.05 -20.69
C GLY A 208 -4.92 -8.80 -19.40
N ARG A 209 -4.07 -8.64 -18.38
CA ARG A 209 -4.23 -9.30 -17.06
C ARG A 209 -5.59 -9.03 -16.40
N MET A 210 -6.23 -7.89 -16.70
CA MET A 210 -7.51 -7.50 -16.12
C MET A 210 -8.70 -8.38 -16.49
N GLN A 211 -8.71 -9.02 -17.67
CA GLN A 211 -9.78 -9.95 -18.04
C GLN A 211 -9.77 -11.22 -17.18
N ASP A 212 -8.58 -11.64 -16.73
CA ASP A 212 -8.41 -12.84 -15.90
C ASP A 212 -8.41 -12.50 -14.40
N ASP A 213 -7.79 -11.38 -14.01
CA ASP A 213 -7.62 -10.98 -12.62
C ASP A 213 -8.90 -10.39 -12.00
N MET A 214 -9.69 -9.64 -12.78
CA MET A 214 -10.90 -8.98 -12.25
C MET A 214 -11.97 -9.99 -11.83
N PRO A 215 -12.37 -10.96 -12.67
CA PRO A 215 -13.39 -11.92 -12.25
C PRO A 215 -12.94 -12.77 -11.06
N ARG A 216 -11.65 -13.13 -11.03
CA ARG A 216 -10.99 -13.79 -9.90
C ARG A 216 -11.14 -12.96 -8.63
N PHE A 217 -10.75 -11.68 -8.68
CA PHE A 217 -10.84 -10.78 -7.54
C PHE A 217 -12.28 -10.65 -7.03
N LEU A 218 -13.23 -10.39 -7.93
CA LEU A 218 -14.64 -10.25 -7.57
C LEU A 218 -15.20 -11.55 -6.96
N GLN A 219 -14.85 -12.71 -7.49
CA GLN A 219 -15.29 -14.01 -6.95
C GLN A 219 -14.70 -14.26 -5.55
N THR A 220 -13.40 -13.99 -5.37
CA THR A 220 -12.73 -14.11 -4.07
C THR A 220 -13.38 -13.20 -3.03
N ILE A 221 -13.65 -11.94 -3.37
CA ILE A 221 -14.32 -11.00 -2.47
C ILE A 221 -15.78 -11.42 -2.21
N ALA A 222 -16.51 -11.89 -3.22
CA ALA A 222 -17.90 -12.31 -3.08
C ALA A 222 -18.09 -13.49 -2.13
N HIS A 223 -17.15 -14.44 -2.11
CA HIS A 223 -17.28 -15.71 -1.36
C HIS A 223 -16.13 -15.97 -0.39
N TYR A 224 -15.50 -14.90 0.12
CA TYR A 224 -14.30 -14.97 0.96
C TYR A 224 -14.47 -15.84 2.22
N GLU A 225 -15.69 -15.90 2.78
CA GLU A 225 -16.04 -16.75 3.92
C GLU A 225 -15.82 -18.25 3.68
N LEU A 226 -15.82 -18.71 2.42
CA LEU A 226 -15.55 -20.10 2.07
C LEU A 226 -14.04 -20.42 2.11
N LEU A 227 -13.20 -19.39 2.03
CA LEU A 227 -11.76 -19.51 2.06
C LEU A 227 -11.21 -19.40 3.47
N ASP A 228 -11.63 -18.35 4.20
CA ASP A 228 -11.21 -18.03 5.58
C ASP A 228 -9.71 -18.36 5.85
N PRO A 229 -8.76 -17.87 5.02
CA PRO A 229 -7.37 -18.35 5.00
C PRO A 229 -6.65 -18.25 6.34
N PHE A 230 -6.96 -17.21 7.11
CA PHE A 230 -6.24 -16.87 8.34
C PHE A 230 -6.96 -17.27 9.62
N LYS A 231 -8.14 -17.89 9.49
CA LYS A 231 -8.96 -18.27 10.65
C LYS A 231 -8.24 -19.31 11.50
N ASN A 232 -8.09 -19.02 12.79
CA ASN A 232 -7.31 -19.84 13.74
C ASN A 232 -5.81 -19.99 13.37
N VAL A 233 -5.30 -19.19 12.42
CA VAL A 233 -3.88 -19.16 12.01
C VAL A 233 -3.23 -17.88 12.49
N ASN A 234 -3.82 -16.72 12.16
CA ASN A 234 -3.31 -15.40 12.53
C ASN A 234 -4.48 -14.42 12.73
N GLU A 235 -4.77 -14.07 13.98
CA GLU A 235 -5.91 -13.22 14.36
C GLU A 235 -5.81 -11.79 13.80
N LEU A 236 -4.64 -11.15 13.95
CA LEU A 236 -4.42 -9.80 13.42
C LEU A 236 -4.64 -9.74 11.90
N ARG A 237 -4.14 -10.76 11.20
CA ARG A 237 -4.31 -10.85 9.75
C ARG A 237 -5.74 -11.16 9.34
N TYR A 238 -6.41 -12.04 10.08
CA TYR A 238 -7.81 -12.34 9.89
C TYR A 238 -8.67 -11.08 9.98
N ASP A 239 -8.50 -10.28 11.04
CA ASP A 239 -9.25 -9.04 11.26
C ASP A 239 -9.02 -8.02 10.14
N ARG A 240 -7.76 -7.85 9.72
CA ARG A 240 -7.40 -6.92 8.64
C ARG A 240 -7.94 -7.35 7.28
N ALA A 241 -7.81 -8.63 6.94
CA ALA A 241 -8.34 -9.14 5.69
C ALA A 241 -9.86 -8.97 5.63
N TRP A 242 -10.56 -9.25 6.73
CA TRP A 242 -12.01 -9.03 6.82
C TRP A 242 -12.40 -7.55 6.73
N LYS A 243 -11.63 -6.64 7.34
CA LYS A 243 -11.84 -5.19 7.18
C LYS A 243 -11.77 -4.79 5.71
N VAL A 244 -10.75 -5.26 4.98
CA VAL A 244 -10.57 -4.99 3.54
C VAL A 244 -11.70 -5.58 2.71
N VAL A 245 -12.04 -6.85 2.93
CA VAL A 245 -13.10 -7.55 2.19
C VAL A 245 -14.44 -6.85 2.37
N ASN A 246 -14.79 -6.46 3.59
CA ASN A 246 -16.05 -5.77 3.86
C ASN A 246 -16.07 -4.37 3.25
N HIS A 247 -14.98 -3.59 3.36
CA HIS A 247 -14.88 -2.28 2.71
C HIS A 247 -15.05 -2.40 1.19
N LEU A 248 -14.39 -3.36 0.55
CA LEU A 248 -14.55 -3.61 -0.88
C LEU A 248 -16.00 -3.98 -1.23
N ARG A 249 -16.64 -4.86 -0.46
CA ARG A 249 -18.06 -5.21 -0.64
C ARG A 249 -18.97 -4.00 -0.54
N ASP A 250 -18.74 -3.12 0.42
CA ASP A 250 -19.51 -1.88 0.58
C ASP A 250 -19.39 -1.01 -0.67
N ARG A 251 -18.16 -0.81 -1.18
CA ARG A 251 -17.92 -0.07 -2.44
C ARG A 251 -18.59 -0.72 -3.65
N PHE A 252 -18.54 -2.05 -3.75
CA PHE A 252 -19.18 -2.77 -4.85
C PHE A 252 -20.71 -2.75 -4.78
N ASN A 253 -21.30 -2.47 -3.62
CA ASN A 253 -22.75 -2.37 -3.45
C ASN A 253 -23.26 -0.93 -3.53
N GLU A 254 -22.40 0.05 -3.82
CA GLU A 254 -22.83 1.44 -3.96
C GLU A 254 -23.80 1.64 -5.15
N PRO A 255 -24.84 2.48 -5.01
CA PRO A 255 -25.82 2.69 -6.08
C PRO A 255 -25.21 3.22 -7.38
N ASN A 256 -24.17 4.06 -7.26
CA ASN A 256 -23.47 4.74 -8.35
C ASN A 256 -22.22 4.01 -8.85
N LEU A 257 -22.05 2.72 -8.53
CA LEU A 257 -20.95 1.92 -9.07
C LEU A 257 -20.97 1.95 -10.60
N TYR A 258 -19.79 2.13 -11.22
CA TYR A 258 -19.61 2.15 -12.67
C TYR A 258 -20.29 0.94 -13.34
N PRO A 259 -21.19 1.13 -14.33
CA PRO A 259 -22.09 0.05 -14.77
C PRO A 259 -21.39 -1.23 -15.23
N PRO A 260 -20.30 -1.19 -16.03
CA PRO A 260 -19.57 -2.41 -16.39
C PRO A 260 -19.03 -3.20 -15.17
N LEU A 261 -18.55 -2.50 -14.15
CA LEU A 261 -18.06 -3.15 -12.93
C LEU A 261 -19.22 -3.72 -12.10
N LYS A 262 -20.37 -3.03 -12.08
CA LYS A 262 -21.59 -3.51 -11.42
C LYS A 262 -22.10 -4.80 -12.04
N GLU A 263 -22.14 -4.90 -13.37
CA GLU A 263 -22.54 -6.13 -14.07
C GLU A 263 -21.64 -7.32 -13.68
N LEU A 264 -20.32 -7.11 -13.65
CA LEU A 264 -19.36 -8.13 -13.24
C LEU A 264 -19.53 -8.53 -11.76
N TRP A 265 -19.77 -7.56 -10.88
CA TRP A 265 -20.00 -7.82 -9.46
C TRP A 265 -21.29 -8.62 -9.21
N GLU A 266 -22.39 -8.24 -9.86
CA GLU A 266 -23.64 -9.00 -9.78
C GLU A 266 -23.46 -10.42 -10.31
N PHE A 267 -22.77 -10.57 -11.45
CA PHE A 267 -22.45 -11.87 -12.01
C PHE A 267 -21.63 -12.73 -11.04
N ALA A 268 -20.59 -12.19 -10.39
CA ALA A 268 -19.73 -12.92 -9.45
C ALA A 268 -20.50 -13.51 -8.25
N LYS A 269 -21.64 -12.92 -7.87
CA LYS A 269 -22.52 -13.40 -6.80
C LYS A 269 -23.47 -14.52 -7.25
N THR A 270 -23.73 -14.67 -8.55
CA THR A 270 -24.61 -15.72 -9.10
C THR A 270 -24.01 -17.11 -8.94
N LYS A 271 -24.83 -18.16 -9.12
CA LYS A 271 -24.38 -19.54 -9.14
C LYS A 271 -23.40 -19.79 -10.30
N GLU A 272 -23.69 -19.21 -11.45
CA GLU A 272 -22.90 -19.33 -12.68
C GLU A 272 -21.53 -18.65 -12.54
N GLY A 273 -21.51 -17.40 -12.07
CA GLY A 273 -20.25 -16.68 -11.79
C GLY A 273 -19.42 -17.31 -10.68
N ARG A 274 -20.08 -17.91 -9.68
CA ARG A 274 -19.44 -18.70 -8.62
C ARG A 274 -18.73 -19.94 -9.16
N LEU A 275 -19.26 -20.61 -10.19
CA LEU A 275 -18.72 -21.87 -10.72
C LEU A 275 -17.77 -21.67 -11.92
N THR A 276 -17.48 -20.43 -12.30
CA THR A 276 -16.57 -20.17 -13.42
C THR A 276 -15.13 -20.51 -13.01
N GLU A 277 -14.56 -21.53 -13.65
CA GLU A 277 -13.15 -21.90 -13.49
C GLU A 277 -12.27 -20.85 -14.18
N TYR A 278 -11.62 -20.01 -13.38
CA TYR A 278 -10.49 -19.22 -13.85
C TYR A 278 -9.20 -20.03 -13.63
N LYS A 279 -8.12 -19.76 -14.37
CA LYS A 279 -6.85 -20.51 -14.25
C LYS A 279 -6.18 -20.23 -12.89
N PHE A 280 -6.69 -20.81 -11.81
CA PHE A 280 -6.34 -20.51 -10.41
C PHE A 280 -5.14 -21.30 -9.88
N SER A 281 -4.92 -22.52 -10.38
CA SER A 281 -4.27 -23.58 -9.59
C SER A 281 -2.77 -23.38 -9.34
N HIS A 282 -2.07 -22.53 -10.10
CA HIS A 282 -0.63 -22.37 -9.90
C HIS A 282 -0.23 -21.20 -9.00
N GLU A 283 -1.05 -20.15 -8.89
CA GLU A 283 -0.67 -18.92 -8.16
C GLU A 283 -1.27 -18.88 -6.75
N TYR A 284 -2.51 -19.35 -6.59
CA TYR A 284 -3.21 -19.37 -5.30
C TYR A 284 -3.90 -20.71 -5.05
N PRO A 285 -3.17 -21.74 -4.55
CA PRO A 285 -3.73 -23.07 -4.33
C PRO A 285 -4.97 -23.08 -3.42
N ILE A 286 -5.07 -22.13 -2.49
CA ILE A 286 -6.23 -22.01 -1.60
C ILE A 286 -7.55 -21.78 -2.35
N LEU A 287 -7.50 -21.22 -3.57
CA LEU A 287 -8.69 -21.01 -4.40
C LEU A 287 -9.27 -22.32 -4.96
N GLU A 288 -8.56 -23.44 -4.84
CA GLU A 288 -9.15 -24.77 -5.07
C GLU A 288 -10.25 -25.07 -4.04
N LYS A 289 -10.13 -24.56 -2.80
CA LYS A 289 -11.18 -24.70 -1.77
C LYS A 289 -12.48 -24.00 -2.14
N LEU A 290 -12.42 -22.91 -2.92
CA LEU A 290 -13.62 -22.31 -3.50
C LEU A 290 -14.32 -23.39 -4.33
N HIS A 291 -13.63 -24.00 -5.29
CA HIS A 291 -14.21 -24.99 -6.20
C HIS A 291 -14.73 -26.24 -5.45
N GLU A 292 -13.96 -26.77 -4.50
CA GLU A 292 -14.35 -27.95 -3.71
C GLU A 292 -15.53 -27.69 -2.74
N GLY A 293 -15.55 -26.52 -2.10
CA GLY A 293 -16.68 -26.08 -1.28
C GLY A 293 -17.92 -25.81 -2.12
N MET A 294 -17.74 -25.36 -3.36
CA MET A 294 -18.79 -25.04 -4.32
C MET A 294 -19.48 -26.27 -4.92
N GLU A 295 -18.76 -27.37 -5.13
CA GLU A 295 -19.36 -28.64 -5.58
C GLU A 295 -20.25 -29.29 -4.50
N LYS A 296 -19.89 -29.16 -3.22
CA LYS A 296 -20.65 -29.73 -2.10
C LYS A 296 -22.00 -29.03 -1.87
N LEU A 297 -22.17 -27.79 -2.33
CA LEU A 297 -23.40 -27.00 -2.20
C LEU A 297 -24.34 -27.08 -3.43
N SER A 298 -23.89 -27.69 -4.53
CA SER A 298 -24.76 -28.04 -5.66
C SER A 298 -25.09 -29.53 -5.60
N PRO A 299 -26.34 -29.95 -5.26
CA PRO A 299 -26.71 -31.34 -5.40
C PRO A 299 -26.82 -31.65 -6.89
N VAL A 300 -25.71 -32.07 -7.51
CA VAL A 300 -25.74 -32.69 -8.82
C VAL A 300 -26.46 -34.02 -8.64
N LYS A 301 -27.76 -34.06 -8.98
CA LYS A 301 -28.45 -35.30 -9.31
C LYS A 301 -27.65 -35.94 -10.44
N LYS A 302 -26.73 -36.85 -10.11
CA LYS A 302 -26.15 -37.78 -11.08
C LYS A 302 -27.33 -38.47 -11.76
N ARG A 303 -27.63 -38.10 -13.01
CA ARG A 303 -28.55 -38.85 -13.85
C ARG A 303 -27.99 -40.27 -13.92
N ARG A 304 -28.65 -41.21 -13.24
CA ARG A 304 -28.43 -42.64 -13.47
C ARG A 304 -28.58 -42.88 -14.96
N LYS A 305 -27.51 -43.31 -15.63
CA LYS A 305 -27.63 -43.91 -16.95
C LYS A 305 -28.57 -45.10 -16.81
N LEU A 306 -29.73 -45.04 -17.45
CA LEU A 306 -30.60 -46.20 -17.59
C LEU A 306 -29.85 -47.24 -18.44
N PRO A 307 -29.86 -48.52 -18.05
CA PRO A 307 -29.23 -49.56 -18.84
C PRO A 307 -29.98 -49.67 -20.18
N SER A 308 -29.24 -49.57 -21.27
CA SER A 308 -29.70 -49.88 -22.62
C SER A 308 -30.13 -51.36 -22.67
N LYS A 309 -31.36 -51.58 -23.15
CA LYS A 309 -31.90 -52.91 -23.45
C LYS A 309 -31.20 -53.53 -24.65
#